data_AF-A0AAW0VPK4-F1
#
_entry.id   AF-A0AAW0VPK4-F1
#
_cell.length_a   1.000
_cell.length_b   1.000
_cell.length_c   1.000
_cell.angle_alpha   90.00
_cell.angle_beta   90.00
_cell.angle_gamma   90.00
#
_symmetry.space_group_name_H-M   'P 1'
#
loop_
_entity.id
_entity.type
_entity.pdbx_description
1 polymer ?
#
loop_
_entity_poly.entity_id
_entity_poly.type
_entity_poly.pdbx_seq_one_letter_code
_entity_poly.pdbx_strand_id
1 'polypeptide(L)'
;YPNVLIVTTSNISGTLDLAFVDRADIKQYVGLPSQAAIYQIYYSCIAELRRIGIILDSELLFTLRDLESTNMIIKDVTKLSLLLWEIAGQSVGFSGRTLRKIPFLAHALHADSPVVSLPRFLSAMQMAVLKQKEDKLQISVPDSC
;
A
#
# COMPACT_ATOMS: atom_id res chain seq x y z
N TYR A 1 7.94 15.54 -38.37
CA TYR A 1 8.17 15.83 -36.94
C TYR A 1 7.72 14.64 -36.09
N PRO A 2 8.61 13.67 -35.79
CA PRO A 2 8.28 12.47 -35.03
C PRO A 2 8.47 12.67 -33.51
N ASN A 3 7.79 13.67 -32.93
CA ASN A 3 8.02 14.10 -31.53
C ASN A 3 6.77 13.90 -30.64
N VAL A 4 5.90 12.95 -31.01
CA VAL A 4 4.62 12.70 -30.34
C VAL A 4 4.65 11.31 -29.72
N LEU A 5 4.33 11.23 -28.42
CA LEU A 5 4.10 10.00 -27.68
C LEU A 5 2.66 10.00 -27.17
N ILE A 6 1.90 8.94 -27.46
CA ILE A 6 0.53 8.76 -26.98
C ILE A 6 0.54 7.73 -25.86
N VAL A 7 0.03 8.10 -24.69
CA VAL A 7 -0.14 7.20 -23.54
C VAL A 7 -1.60 7.20 -23.14
N THR A 8 -2.18 6.00 -23.05
CA THR A 8 -3.58 5.81 -22.70
C THR A 8 -3.73 4.69 -21.69
N THR A 9 -4.69 4.81 -20.77
CA THR A 9 -4.99 3.81 -19.74
C THR A 9 -6.44 3.38 -19.83
N SER A 10 -6.74 2.10 -19.58
CA SER A 10 -8.11 1.60 -19.46
C SER A 10 -8.27 0.79 -18.19
N ASN A 11 -9.40 1.00 -17.50
CA ASN A 11 -9.77 0.26 -16.29
C ASN A 11 -10.53 -1.04 -16.59
N ILE A 12 -10.87 -1.31 -17.86
CA ILE A 12 -11.65 -2.48 -18.27
C ILE A 12 -10.69 -3.49 -18.89
N SER A 13 -10.42 -4.59 -18.17
CA SER A 13 -9.67 -5.72 -18.70
C SER A 13 -10.60 -6.64 -19.51
N GLY A 14 -10.29 -6.85 -20.79
CA GLY A 14 -10.95 -7.86 -21.64
C GLY A 14 -12.06 -7.36 -22.57
N THR A 15 -12.47 -6.08 -22.48
CA THR A 15 -13.51 -5.48 -23.36
C THR A 15 -13.01 -4.26 -24.12
N LEU A 16 -11.68 -4.06 -24.15
CA LEU A 16 -11.08 -3.00 -24.95
C LEU A 16 -11.36 -3.23 -26.44
N ASP A 17 -11.70 -2.15 -27.15
CA ASP A 17 -11.93 -2.17 -28.58
C ASP A 17 -10.71 -2.79 -29.30
N LEU A 18 -10.96 -3.83 -30.10
CA LEU A 18 -9.94 -4.49 -30.90
C LEU A 18 -9.20 -3.49 -31.80
N ALA A 19 -9.89 -2.50 -32.36
CA ALA A 19 -9.27 -1.48 -33.20
C ALA A 19 -8.30 -0.57 -32.43
N PHE A 20 -8.53 -0.37 -31.13
CA PHE A 20 -7.65 0.39 -30.25
C PHE A 20 -6.43 -0.43 -29.85
N VAL A 21 -6.67 -1.70 -29.53
CA VAL A 21 -5.63 -2.68 -29.20
C VAL A 21 -4.70 -2.87 -30.40
N ASP A 22 -5.21 -3.08 -31.61
CA ASP A 22 -4.37 -3.30 -32.80
C ASP A 22 -3.45 -2.13 -33.17
N ARG A 23 -3.81 -0.90 -32.76
CA ARG A 23 -3.02 0.31 -33.02
C ARG A 23 -1.98 0.62 -31.94
N ALA A 24 -1.98 -0.12 -30.83
CA ALA A 24 -1.03 0.10 -29.74
C ALA A 24 0.23 -0.76 -29.93
N ASP A 25 1.40 -0.11 -30.05
CA ASP A 25 2.70 -0.78 -30.15
C ASP A 25 3.05 -1.56 -28.87
N ILE A 26 2.72 -0.98 -27.70
CA ILE A 26 3.00 -1.58 -26.39
C ILE A 26 1.69 -1.71 -25.62
N LYS A 27 1.42 -2.93 -25.12
CA LYS A 27 0.28 -3.25 -24.26
C LYS A 27 0.81 -3.82 -22.98
N GLN A 28 0.56 -3.13 -21.87
CA GLN A 28 0.98 -3.57 -20.55
C GLN A 28 -0.23 -3.67 -19.63
N TYR A 29 -0.47 -4.88 -19.12
CA TYR A 29 -1.40 -5.07 -18.00
C TYR A 29 -0.70 -4.70 -16.69
N VAL A 30 -1.35 -3.87 -15.87
CA VAL A 30 -0.88 -3.49 -14.54
C VAL A 30 -1.89 -4.03 -13.52
N GLY A 31 -1.54 -5.15 -12.88
CA GLY A 31 -2.35 -5.78 -11.86
C GLY A 31 -2.28 -5.08 -10.50
N LEU A 32 -2.91 -5.70 -9.50
CA LEU A 32 -2.76 -5.26 -8.11
C LEU A 32 -1.31 -5.45 -7.64
N PRO A 33 -0.81 -4.59 -6.74
CA PRO A 33 0.57 -4.67 -6.27
C PRO A 33 0.82 -5.95 -5.45
N SER A 34 2.02 -6.51 -5.59
CA SER A 34 2.51 -7.60 -4.75
C SER A 34 2.80 -7.11 -3.33
N GLN A 35 2.94 -8.04 -2.37
CA GLN A 35 3.33 -7.69 -0.98
C GLN A 35 4.61 -6.82 -0.92
N ALA A 36 5.61 -7.12 -1.75
CA ALA A 36 6.83 -6.32 -1.86
C ALA A 36 6.55 -4.88 -2.33
N ALA A 37 5.69 -4.71 -3.35
CA ALA A 37 5.29 -3.39 -3.82
C ALA A 37 4.45 -2.64 -2.76
N ILE A 38 3.58 -3.35 -2.04
CA ILE A 38 2.79 -2.79 -0.94
C ILE A 38 3.71 -2.31 0.19
N TYR A 39 4.70 -3.09 0.58
CA TYR A 39 5.69 -2.71 1.57
C TYR A 39 6.36 -1.40 1.20
N GLN A 40 6.81 -1.25 -0.06
CA GLN A 40 7.44 -0.02 -0.54
C GLN A 40 6.47 1.17 -0.52
N ILE A 41 5.20 0.96 -0.89
CA ILE A 41 4.17 2.00 -0.79
C ILE A 41 4.04 2.47 0.66
N TYR A 42 3.83 1.55 1.60
CA TYR A 42 3.68 1.92 3.01
C TYR A 42 4.95 2.53 3.60
N TYR A 43 6.12 1.99 3.27
CA TYR A 43 7.41 2.56 3.66
C TYR A 43 7.51 4.03 3.21
N SER A 44 7.18 4.33 1.95
CA SER A 44 7.20 5.70 1.44
C SER A 44 6.21 6.62 2.15
N CYS A 45 5.02 6.13 2.50
CA CYS A 45 4.04 6.89 3.27
C CYS A 45 4.54 7.18 4.69
N ILE A 46 5.12 6.18 5.38
CA ILE A 46 5.65 6.34 6.73
C ILE A 46 6.86 7.29 6.73
N ALA A 47 7.75 7.17 5.73
CA ALA A 47 8.88 8.09 5.56
C ALA A 47 8.42 9.54 5.38
N GLU A 48 7.36 9.77 4.61
CA GLU A 48 6.78 11.10 4.46
C GLU A 48 6.17 11.61 5.76
N LEU A 49 5.41 10.79 6.49
CA LEU A 49 4.84 11.15 7.79
C LEU A 49 5.92 11.47 8.84
N ARG A 50 7.08 10.81 8.79
CA ARG A 50 8.26 11.16 9.58
C ARG A 50 8.84 12.51 9.15
N ARG A 51 8.99 12.73 7.84
CA ARG A 51 9.54 13.97 7.27
C ARG A 51 8.75 15.21 7.70
N ILE A 52 7.42 15.10 7.79
CA ILE A 52 6.54 16.21 8.20
C ILE A 52 6.23 16.23 9.71
N GLY A 53 6.83 15.33 10.50
CA GLY A 53 6.74 15.35 11.96
C GLY A 53 5.43 14.81 12.55
N ILE A 54 4.64 14.05 11.78
CA ILE A 54 3.45 13.34 12.31
C ILE A 54 3.89 12.06 13.04
N ILE A 55 4.90 11.35 12.50
CA ILE A 55 5.54 10.23 13.18
C ILE A 55 6.88 10.70 13.76
N LEU A 56 7.03 10.67 15.08
CA LEU A 56 8.25 11.09 15.76
C LEU A 56 8.73 10.04 16.75
N ASP A 57 9.87 9.40 16.44
CA ASP A 57 10.63 8.52 17.32
C ASP A 57 12.04 8.25 16.77
N SER A 58 12.84 7.52 17.55
CA SER A 58 14.18 7.04 17.19
C SER A 58 14.18 5.62 16.62
N GLU A 59 13.01 5.08 16.29
CA GLU A 59 12.87 3.69 15.86
C GLU A 59 13.33 3.50 14.41
N LEU A 60 14.02 2.39 14.13
CA LEU A 60 14.49 2.10 12.78
C LEU A 60 13.39 1.41 11.95
N LEU A 61 13.25 1.84 10.70
CA LEU A 61 12.43 1.16 9.70
C LEU A 61 13.29 0.94 8.46
N PHE A 62 13.50 -0.32 8.12
CA PHE A 62 14.37 -0.74 7.03
C PHE A 62 13.66 -0.65 5.68
N THR A 63 14.40 -0.32 4.63
CA THR A 63 13.90 -0.56 3.27
C THR A 63 13.71 -2.06 3.06
N LEU A 64 12.95 -2.47 2.03
CA LEU A 64 12.77 -3.90 1.77
C LEU A 64 14.11 -4.60 1.51
N ARG A 65 14.99 -3.96 0.73
CA ARG A 65 16.33 -4.48 0.42
C ARG A 65 17.16 -4.67 1.69
N ASP A 66 17.17 -3.68 2.58
CA ASP A 66 17.95 -3.77 3.81
C ASP A 66 17.36 -4.83 4.75
N LEU A 67 16.04 -4.98 4.80
CA LEU A 67 15.38 -6.03 5.56
C LEU A 67 15.73 -7.43 5.03
N GLU A 68 15.72 -7.61 3.71
CA GLU A 68 16.13 -8.85 3.04
C GLU A 68 17.59 -9.21 3.36
N SER A 69 18.48 -8.21 3.42
CA SER A 69 19.90 -8.42 3.79
C SER A 69 20.10 -8.95 5.23
N THR A 70 19.10 -8.77 6.10
CA THR A 70 19.09 -9.34 7.47
C THR A 70 18.55 -10.77 7.53
N ASN A 71 18.28 -11.41 6.38
CA ASN A 71 17.57 -12.68 6.24
C ASN A 71 16.17 -12.67 6.88
N MET A 72 15.57 -11.49 7.04
CA MET A 72 14.26 -11.31 7.66
C MET A 72 14.12 -11.95 9.06
N ILE A 73 15.23 -12.05 9.79
CA ILE A 73 15.25 -12.65 11.14
C ILE A 73 14.64 -11.68 12.14
N ILE A 74 13.77 -12.17 13.02
CA ILE A 74 13.18 -11.40 14.10
C ILE A 74 14.27 -11.03 15.12
N LYS A 75 14.56 -9.74 15.21
CA LYS A 75 15.46 -9.10 16.19
C LYS A 75 14.84 -7.78 16.61
N ASP A 76 15.34 -7.18 17.70
CA ASP A 76 14.81 -5.90 18.18
C ASP A 76 14.84 -4.79 17.12
N VAL A 77 15.89 -4.76 16.30
CA VAL A 77 16.03 -3.77 15.22
C VAL A 77 15.12 -4.04 14.02
N THR A 78 14.82 -5.30 13.71
CA THR A 78 14.01 -5.67 12.53
C THR A 78 12.51 -5.78 12.83
N LYS A 79 12.11 -5.87 14.11
CA LYS A 79 10.73 -6.16 14.53
C LYS A 79 9.67 -5.29 13.86
N LEU A 80 9.90 -3.97 13.77
CA LEU A 80 8.92 -3.03 13.20
C LEU A 80 8.85 -3.14 11.68
N SER A 81 9.97 -3.45 11.03
CA SER A 81 10.02 -3.68 9.58
C SER A 81 9.34 -5.00 9.22
N LEU A 82 9.51 -6.04 10.03
CA LEU A 82 8.79 -7.31 9.89
C LEU A 82 7.28 -7.15 10.15
N LEU A 83 6.89 -6.32 11.13
CA LEU A 83 5.49 -5.98 11.34
C LEU A 83 4.90 -5.25 10.13
N LEU A 84 5.63 -4.29 9.55
CA LEU A 84 5.19 -3.62 8.32
C LEU A 84 5.09 -4.60 7.14
N TRP A 85 6.00 -5.57 7.05
CA TRP A 85 5.95 -6.66 6.08
C TRP A 85 4.69 -7.52 6.23
N GLU A 86 4.33 -7.85 7.47
CA GLU A 86 3.09 -8.57 7.76
C GLU A 86 1.85 -7.76 7.36
N ILE A 87 1.78 -6.47 7.74
CA ILE A 87 0.69 -5.56 7.35
C ILE A 87 0.57 -5.47 5.82
N ALA A 88 1.71 -5.43 5.11
CA ALA A 88 1.74 -5.46 3.65
C ALA A 88 1.16 -6.78 3.09
N GLY A 89 1.48 -7.92 3.70
CA GLY A 89 0.93 -9.23 3.33
C GLY A 89 -0.57 -9.30 3.57
N GLN A 90 -1.03 -8.78 4.70
CA GLN A 90 -2.46 -8.64 4.98
C GLN A 90 -3.14 -7.73 3.95
N SER A 91 -2.45 -6.75 3.37
CA SER A 91 -3.04 -5.79 2.42
C SER A 91 -3.07 -6.28 0.96
N VAL A 92 -2.62 -7.49 0.66
CA VAL A 92 -2.69 -8.07 -0.69
C VAL A 92 -4.14 -8.09 -1.18
N GLY A 93 -4.35 -7.72 -2.45
CA GLY A 93 -5.68 -7.55 -3.03
C GLY A 93 -6.25 -6.13 -2.92
N PHE A 94 -5.50 -5.19 -2.32
CA PHE A 94 -5.86 -3.77 -2.32
C PHE A 94 -5.30 -3.05 -3.54
N SER A 95 -6.07 -2.07 -4.06
CA SER A 95 -5.59 -1.19 -5.12
C SER A 95 -4.56 -0.20 -4.56
N GLY A 96 -3.68 0.34 -5.42
CA GLY A 96 -2.76 1.42 -5.03
C GLY A 96 -3.46 2.62 -4.38
N ARG A 97 -4.69 2.94 -4.83
CA ARG A 97 -5.54 3.97 -4.24
C ARG A 97 -5.92 3.63 -2.80
N THR A 98 -6.39 2.41 -2.56
CA THR A 98 -6.74 1.94 -1.21
C THR A 98 -5.52 1.95 -0.30
N LEU A 99 -4.39 1.44 -0.77
CA LEU A 99 -3.14 1.39 0.00
C LEU A 99 -2.69 2.78 0.46
N ARG A 100 -2.70 3.79 -0.43
CA ARG A 100 -2.33 5.17 -0.07
C ARG A 100 -3.34 5.84 0.86
N LYS A 101 -4.57 5.32 0.98
CA LYS A 101 -5.60 5.79 1.93
C LYS A 101 -5.41 5.19 3.33
N ILE A 102 -4.81 4.01 3.46
CA ILE A 102 -4.63 3.34 4.76
C ILE A 102 -3.90 4.22 5.80
N PRO A 103 -2.76 4.88 5.50
CA PRO A 103 -2.08 5.74 6.47
C PRO A 103 -2.96 6.87 7.01
N PHE A 104 -3.81 7.45 6.16
CA PHE A 104 -4.79 8.46 6.57
C PHE A 104 -5.84 7.87 7.52
N LEU A 105 -6.41 6.71 7.18
CA LEU A 105 -7.40 6.04 8.04
C LEU A 105 -6.80 5.62 9.38
N ALA A 106 -5.57 5.12 9.37
CA ALA A 106 -4.83 4.76 10.58
C ALA A 106 -4.70 5.96 11.52
N HIS A 107 -4.27 7.10 10.99
CA HIS A 107 -4.16 8.32 11.79
C HIS A 107 -5.53 8.84 12.25
N ALA A 108 -6.50 8.97 11.34
CA ALA A 108 -7.78 9.61 11.64
C ALA A 108 -8.67 8.80 12.60
N LEU A 109 -8.61 7.46 12.54
CA LEU A 109 -9.50 6.59 13.30
C LEU A 109 -8.85 5.99 14.54
N HIS A 110 -7.51 5.95 14.60
CA HIS A 110 -6.78 5.18 15.60
C HIS A 110 -5.55 5.91 16.19
N ALA A 111 -5.23 7.13 15.73
CA ALA A 111 -4.28 7.98 16.44
C ALA A 111 -5.03 8.94 17.37
N ASP A 112 -4.74 8.84 18.67
CA ASP A 112 -5.35 9.66 19.72
C ASP A 112 -4.65 11.03 19.87
N SER A 113 -3.65 11.32 19.02
CA SER A 113 -2.75 12.47 19.12
C SER A 113 -2.28 12.92 17.73
N PRO A 114 -2.02 14.23 17.52
CA PRO A 114 -1.45 14.75 16.26
C PRO A 114 -0.04 14.24 15.96
N VAL A 115 0.67 13.75 16.98
CA VAL A 115 2.00 13.13 16.86
C VAL A 115 1.92 11.73 17.46
N VAL A 116 2.50 10.75 16.76
CA VAL A 116 2.44 9.34 17.12
C VAL A 116 3.79 8.64 16.94
N SER A 117 4.10 7.64 17.76
CA SER A 117 5.29 6.79 17.55
C SER A 117 5.04 5.77 16.44
N LEU A 118 6.10 5.32 15.76
CA LEU A 118 6.04 4.30 14.73
C LEU A 118 5.38 3.00 15.21
N PRO A 119 5.72 2.42 16.39
CA PRO A 119 5.05 1.21 16.85
C PRO A 119 3.53 1.40 16.98
N ARG A 120 3.09 2.52 17.57
CA ARG A 120 1.67 2.85 17.72
C ARG A 120 1.01 3.07 16.36
N PHE A 121 1.69 3.75 15.44
CA PHE A 121 1.21 3.99 14.09
C PHE A 121 1.07 2.69 13.29
N LEU A 122 2.00 1.75 13.41
CA LEU A 122 1.90 0.43 12.76
C LEU A 122 0.73 -0.39 13.32
N SER A 123 0.49 -0.35 14.64
CA SER A 123 -0.73 -0.95 15.22
C SER A 123 -2.00 -0.29 14.67
N ALA A 124 -2.03 1.04 14.56
CA ALA A 124 -3.14 1.77 13.95
C ALA A 124 -3.35 1.42 12.46
N MET A 125 -2.27 1.23 11.70
CA MET A 125 -2.32 0.77 10.30
C MET A 125 -2.89 -0.64 10.20
N GLN A 126 -2.49 -1.56 11.09
CA GLN A 126 -3.04 -2.92 11.12
C GLN A 126 -4.55 -2.89 11.35
N MET A 127 -5.03 -2.10 12.31
CA MET A 127 -6.47 -1.89 12.56
C MET A 127 -7.20 -1.33 11.33
N ALA A 128 -6.63 -0.32 10.67
CA ALA A 128 -7.20 0.26 9.47
C ALA A 128 -7.27 -0.74 8.29
N VAL A 129 -6.26 -1.61 8.13
CA VAL A 129 -6.26 -2.67 7.12
C VAL A 129 -7.35 -3.69 7.40
N LEU A 130 -7.49 -4.15 8.65
CA LEU A 130 -8.52 -5.11 9.04
C LEU A 130 -9.92 -4.55 8.79
N LYS A 131 -10.19 -3.31 9.22
CA LYS A 131 -11.45 -2.62 8.93
C LYS A 131 -11.72 -2.49 7.42
N GLN A 132 -10.71 -2.09 6.64
CA GLN A 132 -10.84 -1.97 5.20
C GLN A 132 -11.16 -3.30 4.49
N LYS A 133 -10.73 -4.43 5.05
CA LYS A 133 -11.13 -5.76 4.57
C LYS A 133 -12.59 -6.05 4.92
N GLU A 134 -12.99 -5.79 6.15
CA GLU A 134 -14.37 -6.00 6.61
C GLU A 134 -15.36 -5.19 5.76
N ASP A 135 -15.09 -3.90 5.55
CA ASP A 135 -15.91 -3.03 4.71
C ASP A 135 -16.05 -3.58 3.27
N LYS A 136 -14.96 -4.14 2.71
CA LYS A 136 -14.98 -4.76 1.38
C LYS A 136 -15.84 -6.03 1.34
N LEU A 137 -15.81 -6.84 2.41
CA LEU A 137 -16.62 -8.05 2.50
C LEU A 137 -18.11 -7.69 2.56
N GLN A 138 -18.48 -6.67 3.34
CA GLN A 138 -19.87 -6.20 3.44
C GLN A 138 -20.42 -5.71 2.09
N ILE A 139 -19.60 -5.04 1.27
CA ILE A 139 -20.00 -4.58 -0.08
C ILE A 139 -20.14 -5.75 -1.07
N SER A 140 -19.43 -6.86 -0.85
CA SER A 140 -19.47 -8.03 -1.73
C SER A 140 -20.61 -9.02 -1.44
N VAL A 141 -21.35 -8.83 -0.34
CA VAL A 141 -22.60 -9.54 -0.09
C VAL A 141 -23.72 -8.74 -0.78
N PRO A 142 -24.35 -9.25 -1.85
CA PRO A 142 -25.52 -8.59 -2.40
C PRO A 142 -26.60 -8.56 -1.32
N ASP A 143 -27.20 -7.38 -1.11
CA ASP A 143 -28.38 -7.21 -0.27
C ASP A 143 -29.39 -8.30 -0.63
N SER A 144 -29.54 -9.27 0.28
CA SER A 144 -30.52 -10.31 0.18
C SER A 144 -31.80 -9.78 0.82
N CYS A 145 -32.55 -8.95 0.09
CA CYS A 145 -33.98 -8.70 0.28
C CYS A 145 -34.55 -7.96 -0.93
#